data_AF-A0A516V6Y3-F1
#
_entry.id   AF-A0A516V6Y3-F1
#
_cell.length_a   1.000
_cell.length_b   1.000
_cell.length_c   1.000
_cell.angle_alpha   90.00
_cell.angle_beta   90.00
_cell.angle_gamma   90.00
#
_symmetry.space_group_name_H-M   'P 1'
#
loop_
_entity.id
_entity.type
_entity.pdbx_description
1 polymer ?
#
loop_
_entity_poly.entity_id
_entity_poly.type
_entity_poly.pdbx_seq_one_letter_code
_entity_poly.pdbx_strand_id
1 'polypeptide(L)'
;MKAQKLKAAAVALLSAGWVAPLYYAADAYASYWTQELLPVLRHEPLLSSFPHLLFATQLTKFALVWCGLVVLAWSYAGYRRLAT
;
A
#
# COMPACT_ATOMS: atom_id res chain seq x y z
N MET A 1 19.14 -24.99 -9.95
CA MET A 1 19.33 -23.97 -8.89
C MET A 1 18.83 -22.56 -9.22
N LYS A 2 19.06 -21.98 -10.42
CA LYS A 2 18.66 -20.58 -10.73
C LYS A 2 17.15 -20.32 -10.68
N ALA A 3 16.34 -21.23 -11.24
CA ALA A 3 14.88 -21.07 -11.30
C ALA A 3 14.18 -21.05 -9.93
N GLN A 4 14.72 -21.77 -8.94
CA GLN A 4 14.15 -21.84 -7.59
C GLN A 4 14.37 -20.55 -6.80
N LYS A 5 15.55 -19.91 -6.96
CA LYS A 5 15.82 -18.58 -6.40
C LYS A 5 14.93 -17.50 -7.05
N LEU A 6 14.68 -17.60 -8.35
CA LEU A 6 13.79 -16.69 -9.07
C LEU A 6 12.35 -16.78 -8.57
N LYS A 7 11.85 -17.99 -8.36
CA LYS A 7 10.51 -18.23 -7.78
C LYS A 7 10.41 -17.66 -6.36
N ALA A 8 11.42 -17.88 -5.52
CA ALA A 8 11.44 -17.33 -4.16
C ALA A 8 11.44 -15.78 -4.17
N ALA A 9 12.24 -15.16 -5.04
CA ALA A 9 12.28 -13.72 -5.19
C ALA A 9 10.93 -13.15 -5.69
N ALA A 10 10.29 -13.81 -6.67
CA ALA A 10 8.98 -13.40 -7.17
C ALA A 10 7.90 -13.49 -6.08
N VAL A 11 7.91 -14.54 -5.27
CA VAL A 11 7.00 -14.70 -4.13
C VAL A 11 7.23 -13.63 -3.07
N ALA A 12 8.49 -13.30 -2.77
CA ALA A 12 8.83 -12.23 -1.83
C ALA A 12 8.38 -10.85 -2.34
N LEU A 13 8.62 -10.55 -3.62
CA LEU A 13 8.19 -9.29 -4.24
C LEU A 13 6.67 -9.16 -4.28
N LEU A 14 5.95 -10.22 -4.66
CA LEU A 14 4.49 -10.24 -4.64
C LEU A 14 3.95 -10.11 -3.22
N SER A 15 4.60 -10.73 -2.23
CA SER A 15 4.20 -10.62 -0.82
C SER A 15 4.43 -9.22 -0.25
N ALA A 16 5.44 -8.50 -0.73
CA ALA A 16 5.73 -7.11 -0.37
C ALA A 16 4.99 -6.08 -1.23
N GLY A 17 4.18 -6.52 -2.21
CA GLY A 17 3.50 -5.64 -3.18
C GLY A 17 2.54 -4.62 -2.57
N TRP A 18 2.11 -4.82 -1.31
CA TRP A 18 1.29 -3.86 -0.57
C TRP A 18 2.08 -2.69 0.02
N VAL A 19 3.41 -2.79 0.13
CA VAL A 19 4.25 -1.78 0.79
C VAL A 19 4.34 -0.51 -0.05
N ALA A 20 4.55 -0.64 -1.36
CA ALA A 20 4.62 0.50 -2.27
C ALA A 20 3.33 1.36 -2.26
N PRO A 21 2.12 0.80 -2.48
CA PRO A 21 0.89 1.60 -2.41
C PRO A 21 0.65 2.21 -1.02
N LEU A 22 1.04 1.52 0.06
CA LEU A 22 0.93 2.07 1.41
C LEU A 22 1.88 3.26 1.63
N TYR A 23 3.12 3.17 1.12
CA TYR A 23 4.09 4.27 1.17
C TYR A 23 3.56 5.50 0.43
N TYR A 24 3.06 5.34 -0.80
CA TYR A 24 2.47 6.45 -1.56
C TYR A 24 1.20 7.01 -0.92
N ALA A 25 0.40 6.18 -0.24
CA ALA A 25 -0.75 6.67 0.52
C ALA A 25 -0.30 7.58 1.69
N ALA A 26 0.74 7.19 2.41
CA ALA A 26 1.30 7.98 3.50
C ALA A 26 1.92 9.29 3.00
N ASP A 27 2.64 9.24 1.88
CA ASP A 27 3.22 10.43 1.23
C ASP A 27 2.13 11.41 0.75
N ALA A 28 1.06 10.90 0.13
CA ALA A 28 -0.09 11.70 -0.26
C ALA A 28 -0.81 12.32 0.95
N TYR A 29 -0.90 11.58 2.07
CA TYR A 29 -1.46 12.10 3.31
C TYR A 29 -0.56 13.19 3.93
N ALA A 30 0.76 13.03 3.91
CA ALA A 30 1.68 14.07 4.35
C ALA A 30 1.60 15.32 3.46
N SER A 31 1.46 15.13 2.14
CA SER A 31 1.27 16.21 1.16
C SER A 31 -0.03 16.99 1.39
N TYR A 32 -1.10 16.34 1.84
CA TYR A 32 -2.33 17.02 2.24
C TYR A 32 -2.10 18.04 3.37
N TRP A 33 -1.28 17.69 4.38
CA TRP A 33 -0.98 18.61 5.49
C TRP A 33 -0.29 19.88 5.01
N THR A 34 0.66 19.76 4.07
CA THR A 34 1.46 20.89 3.59
C THR A 34 0.80 21.69 2.50
N GLN A 35 0.05 21.05 1.61
CA GLN A 35 -0.51 21.70 0.41
C GLN A 35 -1.96 22.15 0.57
N GLU A 36 -2.74 21.55 1.47
CA GLU A 36 -4.14 21.91 1.66
C GLU A 36 -4.39 22.45 3.07
N LEU A 37 -4.06 21.67 4.11
CA LEU A 37 -4.47 22.02 5.46
C LEU A 37 -3.75 23.27 6.01
N LEU A 38 -2.43 23.35 5.84
CA LEU A 38 -1.64 24.52 6.26
C LEU A 38 -2.10 25.83 5.60
N PRO A 39 -2.29 25.89 4.27
CA PRO A 39 -2.86 27.07 3.59
C PRO A 39 -4.26 27.43 4.08
N VAL A 40 -5.14 26.44 4.31
CA VAL A 40 -6.49 26.68 4.85
C VAL A 40 -6.42 27.32 6.23
N LEU A 41 -5.55 26.84 7.13
CA LEU A 41 -5.37 27.47 8.44
C LEU A 41 -4.84 28.92 8.32
N ARG A 42 -4.00 29.18 7.32
CA ARG A 42 -3.43 30.51 7.06
C ARG A 42 -4.32 31.44 6.24
N HIS A 43 -5.51 30.99 5.85
CA HIS A 43 -6.42 31.73 4.96
C HIS A 43 -5.78 32.09 3.61
N GLU A 44 -4.84 31.28 3.14
CA GLU A 44 -4.20 31.43 1.83
C GLU A 44 -5.01 30.69 0.74
N PRO A 45 -4.98 31.17 -0.51
CA PRO A 45 -5.64 30.49 -1.61
C PRO A 45 -5.02 29.11 -1.85
N LEU A 46 -5.86 28.09 -1.99
CA LEU A 46 -5.45 26.73 -2.34
C LEU A 46 -4.85 26.73 -3.75
N LEU A 47 -3.56 26.44 -3.83
CA LEU A 47 -2.82 26.35 -5.11
C LEU A 47 -3.01 25.01 -5.81
N SER A 48 -3.56 24.00 -5.13
CA SER A 48 -3.66 22.62 -5.63
C SER A 48 -5.11 22.14 -5.64
N SER A 49 -5.53 21.61 -6.80
CA SER A 49 -6.83 20.94 -6.99
C SER A 49 -6.72 19.40 -6.91
N PHE A 50 -5.55 18.87 -6.56
CA PHE A 50 -5.33 17.43 -6.51
C PHE A 50 -6.02 16.84 -5.27
N PRO A 51 -6.87 15.80 -5.39
CA PRO A 51 -7.63 15.27 -4.25
C PRO A 51 -6.77 14.30 -3.41
N HIS A 52 -5.84 14.83 -2.62
CA HIS A 52 -4.84 14.06 -1.86
C HIS A 52 -5.47 12.99 -0.95
N LEU A 53 -6.52 13.35 -0.20
CA LEU A 53 -7.21 12.43 0.71
C LEU A 53 -7.91 11.28 -0.02
N LEU A 54 -8.52 11.57 -1.16
CA LEU A 54 -9.23 10.56 -1.96
C LEU A 54 -8.23 9.57 -2.55
N PHE A 55 -7.12 10.08 -3.08
CA PHE A 55 -6.01 9.27 -3.59
C PHE A 55 -5.38 8.39 -2.50
N ALA A 56 -5.04 8.97 -1.34
CA ALA A 56 -4.51 8.23 -0.20
C ALA A 56 -5.46 7.11 0.27
N THR A 57 -6.77 7.39 0.30
CA THR A 57 -7.79 6.41 0.69
C THR A 57 -7.87 5.24 -0.30
N GLN A 58 -7.83 5.51 -1.60
CA GLN A 58 -7.84 4.46 -2.63
C GLN A 58 -6.61 3.56 -2.54
N LEU A 59 -5.42 4.17 -2.41
CA LEU A 59 -4.17 3.41 -2.26
C LEU A 59 -4.13 2.58 -0.97
N THR A 60 -4.64 3.13 0.13
CA THR A 60 -4.73 2.40 1.41
C THR A 60 -5.64 1.18 1.28
N LYS A 61 -6.81 1.34 0.66
CA LYS A 61 -7.73 0.22 0.38
C LYS A 61 -7.04 -0.85 -0.47
N PHE A 62 -6.37 -0.44 -1.53
CA PHE A 62 -5.64 -1.35 -2.41
C PHE A 62 -4.53 -2.11 -1.65
N ALA A 63 -3.73 -1.40 -0.85
CA ALA A 63 -2.68 -1.99 -0.02
C ALA A 63 -3.24 -3.01 0.98
N LEU A 64 -4.35 -2.69 1.65
CA LEU A 64 -5.00 -3.58 2.61
C LEU A 64 -5.60 -4.82 1.94
N VAL A 65 -6.26 -4.67 0.79
CA VAL A 65 -6.78 -5.82 0.02
C VAL A 65 -5.63 -6.74 -0.39
N TRP A 66 -4.53 -6.17 -0.91
CA TRP A 66 -3.36 -6.95 -1.30
C TRP A 66 -2.72 -7.66 -0.11
N CYS A 67 -2.54 -6.96 1.01
CA CYS A 67 -2.03 -7.53 2.26
C CYS A 67 -2.93 -8.68 2.75
N GLY A 68 -4.25 -8.48 2.74
CA GLY A 68 -5.22 -9.51 3.11
C GLY A 68 -5.14 -10.76 2.22
N LEU A 69 -5.01 -10.59 0.90
CA LEU A 69 -4.81 -11.70 -0.03
C LEU A 69 -3.52 -12.46 0.25
N VAL A 70 -2.42 -11.74 0.51
CA VAL A 70 -1.12 -12.34 0.85
C VAL A 70 -1.24 -13.15 2.15
N VAL A 71 -1.82 -12.58 3.20
CA VAL A 71 -2.04 -13.27 4.49
C VAL A 71 -2.90 -14.51 4.29
N LEU A 72 -4.04 -14.42 3.59
CA LEU A 72 -4.91 -15.55 3.31
C LEU A 72 -4.19 -16.66 2.55
N ALA A 73 -3.38 -16.31 1.53
CA ALA A 73 -2.61 -17.28 0.77
C ALA A 73 -1.59 -18.03 1.64
N TRP A 74 -0.87 -17.32 2.51
CA TRP A 74 0.08 -17.92 3.45
C TRP A 74 -0.60 -18.76 4.54
N SER A 75 -1.71 -18.27 5.10
CA SER A 75 -2.52 -19.02 6.06
C SER A 75 -3.04 -20.31 5.44
N TYR A 76 -3.55 -20.27 4.21
CA TYR A 76 -4.03 -21.45 3.50
C TYR A 76 -2.89 -22.44 3.18
N ALA A 77 -1.73 -21.95 2.72
CA ALA A 77 -0.56 -22.77 2.48
C ALA A 77 -0.04 -23.44 3.77
N GLY A 78 -0.07 -22.72 4.90
CA GLY A 78 0.26 -23.26 6.22
C GLY A 78 -0.72 -24.34 6.67
N TYR A 79 -2.03 -24.07 6.57
CA TYR A 79 -3.08 -25.03 6.89
C TYR A 79 -2.94 -26.32 6.09
N ARG A 80 -2.73 -26.22 4.77
CA ARG A 80 -2.54 -27.40 3.91
C ARG A 80 -1.34 -28.25 4.28
N ARG A 81 -0.26 -27.64 4.79
CA ARG A 81 0.93 -28.38 5.24
C ARG A 81 0.73 -29.08 6.58
N LEU A 82 -0.14 -28.55 7.44
CA LEU A 82 -0.47 -29.14 8.74
C LEU A 82 -1.55 -30.22 8.62
N ALA A 83 -2.38 -30.16 7.58
CA ALA A 83 -3.46 -31.12 7.32
C ALA A 83 -3.03 -32.37 6.53
N THR A 84 -1.76 -32.45 6.12
CA THR A 84 -1.10 -33.64 5.53
C THR A 84 -0.08 -34.19 6.49
#